data_AF-A0A7Y3ICZ7-F1
#
_entry.id   AF-A0A7Y3ICZ7-F1
#
_cell.length_a   1.000
_cell.length_b   1.000
_cell.length_c   1.000
_cell.angle_alpha   90.00
_cell.angle_beta   90.00
_cell.angle_gamma   90.00
#
_symmetry.space_group_name_H-M   'P 1'
#
loop_
_entity.id
_entity.type
_entity.pdbx_description
1 polymer ?
#
loop_
_entity_poly.entity_id
_entity_poly.type
_entity_poly.pdbx_seq_one_letter_code
_entity_poly.pdbx_strand_id
1 'polypeptide(L)'
;MAVAKGVVESRGEDFLAFPQRRLFDRIGMRNVVLETDAWGNFIVTGYDYASTRDWARFGLLHLWDGVWNGERILPEGWTEFVSTPAPGDPTDGYGGLFWLNRGGEMDRLPADAYWAAGFMGQNTVVIPSRDVVIVRQGPSPGGAGAYLNDVAGRILDAVDSEPSG
;
A
#
# COMPACT_ATOMS: atom_id res chain seq x y z
N MET A 1 -0.50 19.81 2.42
CA MET A 1 0.96 19.65 2.58
C MET A 1 1.62 20.66 3.52
N ALA A 2 1.15 21.92 3.61
CA ALA A 2 1.73 22.91 4.54
C ALA A 2 1.83 22.45 6.00
N VAL A 3 0.85 21.67 6.48
CA VAL A 3 0.87 21.10 7.84
C VAL A 3 1.98 20.06 8.02
N ALA A 4 2.11 19.10 7.10
CA ALA A 4 3.14 18.06 7.18
C ALA A 4 4.55 18.66 7.10
N LYS A 5 4.77 19.59 6.16
CA LYS A 5 6.04 20.31 6.02
C LYS A 5 6.38 21.09 7.29
N GLY A 6 5.45 21.90 7.80
CA GLY A 6 5.66 22.66 9.03
C GLY A 6 5.96 21.78 10.25
N VAL A 7 5.28 20.64 10.39
CA VAL A 7 5.56 19.67 11.48
C VAL A 7 6.97 19.09 11.36
N VAL A 8 7.38 18.64 10.18
CA VAL A 8 8.70 18.05 9.96
C VAL A 8 9.80 19.08 10.20
N GLU A 9 9.66 20.28 9.64
CA GLU A 9 10.64 21.36 9.79
C GLU A 9 10.73 21.87 11.23
N SER A 10 9.60 21.94 11.95
CA SER A 10 9.59 22.33 13.38
C SER A 10 10.37 21.38 14.29
N ARG A 11 10.58 20.14 13.84
CA ARG A 11 11.41 19.12 14.52
C ARG A 11 12.88 19.18 14.10
N GLY A 12 13.26 20.14 13.25
CA GLY A 12 14.62 20.29 12.73
C GLY A 12 14.98 19.28 11.63
N GLU A 13 14.00 18.65 11.01
CA GLU A 13 14.21 17.68 9.95
C GLU A 13 14.05 18.30 8.55
N ASP A 14 14.81 17.78 7.59
CA ASP A 14 14.68 18.14 6.18
C ASP A 14 13.43 17.46 5.60
N PHE A 15 12.44 18.26 5.22
CA PHE A 15 11.16 17.80 4.68
C PHE A 15 11.31 16.90 3.46
N LEU A 16 12.23 17.20 2.53
CA LEU A 16 12.38 16.41 1.31
C LEU A 16 13.14 15.11 1.56
N ALA A 17 14.08 15.12 2.51
CA ALA A 17 14.78 13.91 2.92
C ALA A 17 13.96 13.03 3.88
N PHE A 18 12.87 13.56 4.46
CA PHE A 18 12.13 12.91 5.53
C PHE A 18 11.57 11.54 5.13
N PRO A 19 10.82 11.37 4.01
CA PRO A 19 10.31 10.05 3.62
C PRO A 19 11.44 9.05 3.35
N GLN A 20 12.54 9.50 2.73
CA GLN A 20 13.70 8.67 2.48
C GLN A 20 14.27 8.11 3.79
N ARG A 21 14.57 8.97 4.75
CA ARG A 21 15.21 8.59 6.02
C ARG A 21 14.30 7.83 6.96
N ARG A 22 13.03 8.23 7.07
CA ARG A 22 12.10 7.68 8.07
C ARG A 22 11.40 6.42 7.60
N LEU A 23 11.29 6.21 6.28
CA LEU A 23 10.57 5.08 5.73
C LEU A 23 11.43 4.31 4.73
N PHE A 24 11.79 4.92 3.60
CA PHE A 24 12.31 4.16 2.45
C PHE A 24 13.64 3.45 2.75
N ASP A 25 14.60 4.13 3.37
CA ASP A 25 15.87 3.54 3.80
C ASP A 25 15.65 2.40 4.80
N ARG A 26 14.67 2.56 5.68
CA ARG A 26 14.39 1.66 6.81
C ARG A 26 13.80 0.34 6.36
N ILE A 27 12.96 0.37 5.31
CA ILE A 27 12.38 -0.83 4.70
C ILE A 27 13.10 -1.28 3.42
N GLY A 28 14.17 -0.60 3.03
CA GLY A 28 14.97 -0.95 1.86
C GLY A 28 14.30 -0.65 0.52
N MET A 29 13.37 0.32 0.48
CA MET A 29 12.85 0.87 -0.78
C MET A 29 13.91 1.80 -1.38
N ARG A 30 14.57 1.38 -2.47
CA ARG A 30 15.74 2.09 -3.01
C ARG A 30 15.51 2.82 -4.33
N ASN A 31 14.42 2.52 -5.03
CA ASN A 31 14.13 3.10 -6.33
C ASN A 31 12.79 3.85 -6.24
N VAL A 32 12.74 4.85 -5.37
CA VAL A 32 11.54 5.67 -5.14
C VAL A 32 11.83 7.13 -5.48
N VAL A 33 10.90 7.76 -6.20
CA VAL A 33 10.90 9.19 -6.46
C VAL A 33 9.51 9.73 -6.12
N LEU A 34 9.46 10.64 -5.16
CA LEU A 34 8.24 11.42 -4.87
C LEU A 34 8.39 12.78 -5.53
N GLU A 35 7.48 13.11 -6.44
CA GLU A 35 7.53 14.42 -7.11
C GLU A 35 7.07 15.56 -6.21
N THR A 36 7.59 16.75 -6.49
CA THR A 36 7.19 17.99 -5.82
C THR A 36 6.56 18.98 -6.78
N ASP A 37 5.70 19.84 -6.26
CA ASP A 37 5.31 21.06 -6.96
C ASP A 37 6.51 22.02 -7.11
N ALA A 38 6.28 23.14 -7.80
CA ALA A 38 7.30 24.17 -8.03
C ALA A 38 7.82 24.86 -6.75
N TRP A 39 7.17 24.63 -5.60
CA TRP A 39 7.51 25.20 -4.29
C TRP A 39 8.11 24.16 -3.32
N GLY A 40 8.38 22.95 -3.80
CA GLY A 40 8.99 21.89 -3.00
C GLY A 40 8.02 21.23 -2.01
N ASN A 41 6.73 21.18 -2.32
CA ASN A 41 5.77 20.34 -1.60
C ASN A 41 5.54 19.04 -2.35
N PHE A 42 5.58 17.90 -1.66
CA PHE A 42 5.27 16.61 -2.30
C PHE A 42 3.85 16.59 -2.87
N ILE A 43 3.74 16.09 -4.09
CA ILE A 43 2.46 15.79 -4.74
C ILE A 43 2.07 14.38 -4.28
N VAL A 44 1.53 14.22 -3.06
CA VAL A 44 1.24 12.87 -2.51
C VAL A 44 -0.09 12.26 -2.97
N THR A 45 -0.70 12.86 -3.99
CA THR A 45 -1.96 12.36 -4.59
C THR A 45 -1.70 11.49 -5.83
N GLY A 46 -0.43 11.29 -6.22
CA GLY A 46 0.03 10.60 -7.43
C GLY A 46 1.43 11.08 -7.83
N TYR A 47 1.96 10.66 -8.98
CA TYR A 47 3.35 11.01 -9.39
C TYR A 47 4.45 10.49 -8.43
N ASP A 48 4.11 9.45 -7.67
CA ASP A 48 5.06 8.68 -6.87
C ASP A 48 5.53 7.48 -7.69
N TYR A 49 6.81 7.48 -8.04
CA TYR A 49 7.41 6.44 -8.86
C TYR A 49 8.18 5.47 -7.98
N ALA A 50 7.86 4.19 -8.06
CA ALA A 50 8.65 3.15 -7.42
C ALA A 50 8.68 1.86 -8.24
N SER A 51 9.74 1.06 -8.07
CA SER A 51 9.78 -0.29 -8.65
C SER A 51 8.69 -1.19 -8.03
N THR A 52 8.24 -2.22 -8.76
CA THR A 52 7.29 -3.20 -8.20
C THR A 52 7.82 -3.87 -6.94
N ARG A 53 9.14 -4.08 -6.85
CA ARG A 53 9.78 -4.64 -5.65
C ARG A 53 9.74 -3.68 -4.47
N ASP A 54 9.86 -2.37 -4.70
CA ASP A 54 9.76 -1.38 -3.62
C ASP A 54 8.31 -1.25 -3.14
N TRP A 55 7.33 -1.26 -4.04
CA TRP A 55 5.92 -1.39 -3.68
C TRP A 55 5.61 -2.68 -2.90
N ALA A 56 6.30 -3.79 -3.21
CA ALA A 56 6.13 -5.03 -2.46
C ALA A 56 6.63 -4.89 -1.02
N ARG A 57 7.73 -4.16 -0.79
CA ARG A 57 8.21 -3.84 0.57
C ARG A 57 7.22 -2.97 1.34
N PHE A 58 6.62 -1.98 0.67
CA PHE A 58 5.53 -1.21 1.24
C PHE A 58 4.35 -2.10 1.65
N GLY A 59 3.92 -3.02 0.77
CA GLY A 59 2.87 -3.98 1.11
C GLY A 59 3.25 -4.91 2.27
N LEU A 60 4.49 -5.43 2.29
CA LEU A 60 4.98 -6.30 3.35
C LEU A 60 5.07 -5.58 4.70
N LEU A 61 5.46 -4.30 4.71
CA LEU A 61 5.41 -3.49 5.94
C LEU A 61 3.99 -3.44 6.51
N HIS A 62 2.97 -3.33 5.66
CA HIS A 62 1.57 -3.32 6.08
C HIS A 62 1.04 -4.73 6.39
N LEU A 63 1.59 -5.78 5.76
CA LEU A 63 1.29 -7.16 6.12
C LEU A 63 1.79 -7.50 7.53
N TRP A 64 2.95 -6.96 7.90
CA TRP A 64 3.62 -7.23 9.18
C TRP A 64 3.35 -6.18 10.26
N ASP A 65 2.19 -5.51 10.23
CA ASP A 65 1.78 -4.51 11.22
C ASP A 65 2.84 -3.43 11.52
N GLY A 66 3.49 -2.94 10.47
CA GLY A 66 4.49 -1.90 10.59
C GLY A 66 5.85 -2.37 11.13
N VAL A 67 6.06 -3.67 11.34
CA VAL A 67 7.33 -4.22 11.80
C VAL A 67 8.17 -4.66 10.61
N TRP A 68 9.42 -4.18 10.56
CA TRP A 68 10.38 -4.54 9.53
C TRP A 68 11.69 -4.99 10.15
N ASN A 69 12.15 -6.21 9.86
CA ASN A 69 13.36 -6.80 10.44
C ASN A 69 13.42 -6.69 11.99
N GLY A 70 12.28 -6.87 12.65
CA GLY A 70 12.15 -6.79 14.12
C GLY A 70 12.09 -5.36 14.68
N GLU A 71 12.15 -4.34 13.84
CA GLU A 71 12.01 -2.94 14.24
C GLU A 71 10.62 -2.39 13.89
N ARG A 72 9.97 -1.72 14.84
CA ARG A 72 8.67 -1.08 14.61
C ARG A 72 8.85 0.26 13.89
N ILE A 73 8.31 0.35 12.68
CA ILE A 73 8.35 1.54 11.82
C ILE A 73 7.02 2.30 11.87
N LEU A 74 5.89 1.59 11.87
CA LEU A 74 4.54 2.17 12.01
C LEU A 74 3.97 1.86 13.41
N PRO A 75 3.01 2.67 13.90
CA PRO A 75 2.32 2.40 15.17
C PRO A 75 1.78 0.97 15.27
N GLU A 76 1.66 0.46 16.49
CA GLU A 76 0.99 -0.83 16.72
C GLU A 76 -0.49 -0.77 16.29
N GLY A 77 -0.98 -1.84 15.65
CA GLY A 77 -2.33 -1.89 15.11
C GLY A 77 -2.51 -1.10 13.82
N TRP A 78 -1.42 -0.78 13.11
CA TRP A 78 -1.50 -0.04 11.86
C TRP A 78 -2.26 -0.81 10.77
N THR A 79 -2.04 -2.13 10.66
CA THR A 79 -2.76 -2.97 9.69
C THR A 79 -4.26 -2.96 9.95
N GLU A 80 -4.65 -3.08 11.22
CA GLU A 80 -6.06 -3.01 11.63
C GLU A 80 -6.64 -1.63 11.31
N PHE A 81 -5.93 -0.55 11.66
CA PHE A 81 -6.37 0.81 11.37
C PHE A 81 -6.61 1.04 9.87
N VAL A 82 -5.66 0.69 9.01
CA VAL A 82 -5.80 0.94 7.56
C VAL A 82 -6.82 0.03 6.90
N SER A 83 -7.05 -1.17 7.45
CA SER A 83 -8.03 -2.11 6.90
C SER A 83 -9.46 -1.89 7.45
N THR A 84 -9.64 -1.03 8.45
CA THR A 84 -10.95 -0.75 9.06
C THR A 84 -11.75 0.26 8.22
N PRO A 85 -13.01 -0.04 7.87
CA PRO A 85 -13.86 0.88 7.13
C PRO A 85 -13.92 2.27 7.78
N ALA A 86 -13.81 3.30 6.96
CA ALA A 86 -13.92 4.68 7.40
C ALA A 86 -15.34 4.93 7.94
N PRO A 87 -15.49 5.66 9.06
CA PRO A 87 -16.80 6.02 9.57
C PRO A 87 -17.63 6.74 8.50
N GLY A 88 -18.76 6.15 8.13
CA GLY A 88 -19.69 6.73 7.15
C GLY A 88 -19.50 6.30 5.70
N ASP A 89 -18.60 5.36 5.40
CA ASP A 89 -18.59 4.67 4.11
C ASP A 89 -19.67 3.56 4.10
N PRO A 90 -20.77 3.69 3.32
CA PRO A 90 -21.83 2.70 3.30
C PRO A 90 -21.45 1.42 2.54
N THR A 91 -20.31 1.40 1.85
CA THR A 91 -19.85 0.26 1.06
C THR A 91 -18.89 -0.64 1.83
N ASP A 92 -18.42 -0.20 3.00
CA ASP A 92 -17.27 -0.78 3.71
C ASP A 92 -16.03 -0.98 2.81
N GLY A 93 -15.91 -0.17 1.75
CA GLY A 93 -14.94 -0.31 0.67
C GLY A 93 -13.69 0.54 0.84
N TYR A 94 -13.63 1.42 1.84
CA TYR A 94 -12.49 2.32 2.03
C TYR A 94 -12.17 2.58 3.51
N GLY A 95 -10.89 2.63 3.85
CA GLY A 95 -10.40 2.84 5.21
C GLY A 95 -8.95 3.28 5.24
N GLY A 96 -8.58 4.24 6.10
CA GLY A 96 -7.18 4.63 6.32
C GLY A 96 -6.32 4.92 5.07
N LEU A 97 -6.91 5.42 3.98
CA LEU A 97 -6.31 5.65 2.65
C LEU A 97 -6.16 4.41 1.75
N PHE A 98 -6.78 3.29 2.10
CA PHE A 98 -6.79 2.04 1.34
C PHE A 98 -8.20 1.66 0.91
N TRP A 99 -8.28 0.99 -0.23
CA TRP A 99 -9.48 0.26 -0.62
C TRP A 99 -9.56 -1.07 0.13
N LEU A 100 -10.77 -1.50 0.46
CA LEU A 100 -11.04 -2.65 1.31
C LEU A 100 -11.93 -3.64 0.55
N ASN A 101 -11.63 -4.93 0.66
CA ASN A 101 -12.49 -5.97 0.11
C ASN A 101 -13.64 -6.36 1.06
N ARG A 102 -13.85 -5.61 2.15
CA ARG A 102 -14.91 -5.90 3.13
C ARG A 102 -16.31 -5.80 2.53
N GLY A 103 -16.49 -4.89 1.57
CA GLY A 103 -17.71 -4.80 0.74
C GLY A 103 -17.85 -5.90 -0.34
N GLY A 104 -16.84 -6.76 -0.52
CA GLY A 104 -16.87 -7.88 -1.47
C GLY A 104 -16.71 -7.49 -2.94
N GLU A 105 -16.03 -6.39 -3.25
CA GLU A 105 -15.82 -5.92 -4.64
C GLU A 105 -15.00 -6.91 -5.48
N MET A 106 -14.02 -7.58 -4.88
CA MET A 106 -13.18 -8.61 -5.50
C MET A 106 -13.59 -9.99 -4.96
N ASP A 107 -14.50 -10.65 -5.66
CA ASP A 107 -15.09 -11.95 -5.26
C ASP A 107 -14.10 -13.13 -5.21
N ARG A 108 -12.93 -13.00 -5.84
CA ARG A 108 -11.86 -14.01 -5.78
C ARG A 108 -10.86 -13.77 -4.66
N LEU A 109 -10.98 -12.67 -3.93
CA LEU A 109 -10.11 -12.34 -2.81
C LEU A 109 -10.84 -12.48 -1.47
N PRO A 110 -10.12 -12.82 -0.38
CA PRO A 110 -10.67 -12.79 0.97
C PRO A 110 -11.20 -11.40 1.36
N ALA A 111 -12.16 -11.37 2.28
CA ALA A 111 -12.76 -10.11 2.76
C ALA A 111 -11.77 -9.21 3.53
N ASP A 112 -10.67 -9.78 4.05
CA ASP A 112 -9.62 -9.04 4.73
C ASP A 112 -8.53 -8.50 3.78
N ALA A 113 -8.67 -8.73 2.47
CA ALA A 113 -7.82 -8.09 1.48
C ALA A 113 -8.05 -6.57 1.46
N TYR A 114 -6.99 -5.80 1.34
CA TYR A 114 -7.03 -4.35 1.15
C TYR A 114 -5.89 -3.92 0.24
N TRP A 115 -6.03 -2.77 -0.42
CA TRP A 115 -5.05 -2.35 -1.42
C TRP A 115 -4.93 -0.84 -1.58
N ALA A 116 -3.71 -0.41 -1.93
CA ALA A 116 -3.48 0.91 -2.47
C ALA A 116 -3.70 0.85 -3.99
N ALA A 117 -4.49 1.78 -4.53
CA ALA A 117 -4.81 1.85 -5.95
C ALA A 117 -4.40 3.20 -6.55
N GLY A 118 -3.88 3.17 -7.77
CA GLY A 118 -3.51 4.33 -8.57
C GLY A 118 -4.06 4.25 -9.99
N PHE A 119 -4.09 5.41 -10.65
CA PHE A 119 -4.61 5.55 -12.01
C PHE A 119 -3.94 4.58 -12.99
N MET A 120 -4.73 4.03 -13.92
CA MET A 120 -4.29 3.02 -14.90
C MET A 120 -3.79 1.70 -14.29
N GLY A 121 -4.30 1.33 -13.11
CA GLY A 121 -4.14 -0.05 -12.60
C GLY A 121 -2.87 -0.31 -11.81
N GLN A 122 -2.37 0.71 -11.11
CA GLN A 122 -1.31 0.57 -10.12
C GLN A 122 -1.93 0.02 -8.85
N ASN A 123 -1.61 -1.21 -8.47
CA ASN A 123 -2.19 -1.85 -7.29
C ASN A 123 -1.13 -2.55 -6.46
N THR A 124 -1.21 -2.33 -5.16
CA THR A 124 -0.49 -3.10 -4.15
C THR A 124 -1.53 -3.68 -3.19
N VAL A 125 -1.81 -4.97 -3.35
CA VAL A 125 -2.81 -5.72 -2.59
C VAL A 125 -2.12 -6.44 -1.45
N VAL A 126 -2.68 -6.34 -0.25
CA VAL A 126 -2.22 -7.02 0.96
C VAL A 126 -3.34 -7.94 1.42
N ILE A 127 -3.00 -9.20 1.72
CA ILE A 127 -3.98 -10.24 2.08
C ILE A 127 -3.48 -10.93 3.36
N PRO A 128 -3.81 -10.39 4.55
CA PRO A 128 -3.31 -10.88 5.83
C PRO A 128 -3.58 -12.36 6.08
N SER A 129 -4.81 -12.82 5.83
CA SER A 129 -5.24 -14.22 5.99
C SER A 129 -4.45 -15.22 5.15
N ARG A 130 -3.70 -14.76 4.16
CA ARG A 130 -2.91 -15.57 3.23
C ARG A 130 -1.41 -15.33 3.34
N ASP A 131 -0.95 -14.41 4.19
CA ASP A 131 0.45 -13.96 4.27
C ASP A 131 1.02 -13.56 2.88
N VAL A 132 0.21 -12.86 2.07
CA VAL A 132 0.52 -12.57 0.66
C VAL A 132 0.43 -11.07 0.37
N VAL A 133 1.37 -10.59 -0.45
CA VAL A 133 1.34 -9.28 -1.11
C VAL A 133 1.42 -9.46 -2.61
N ILE A 134 0.51 -8.80 -3.34
CA ILE A 134 0.49 -8.81 -4.81
C ILE A 134 0.67 -7.38 -5.31
N VAL A 135 1.72 -7.14 -6.09
CA VAL A 135 1.95 -5.86 -6.75
C VAL A 135 1.74 -6.01 -8.24
N ARG A 136 0.84 -5.20 -8.79
CA ARG A 136 0.51 -5.21 -10.20
C ARG A 136 0.42 -3.77 -10.71
N GLN A 137 1.26 -3.43 -11.69
CA GLN A 137 1.37 -2.08 -12.23
C GLN A 137 1.07 -2.08 -13.73
N GLY A 138 0.41 -1.02 -14.21
CA GLY A 138 0.20 -0.71 -15.63
C GLY A 138 -1.23 -0.95 -16.11
N PRO A 139 -1.59 -0.46 -17.30
CA PRO A 139 -2.91 -0.74 -17.89
C PRO A 139 -3.11 -2.24 -18.13
N SER A 140 -4.36 -2.73 -18.07
CA SER A 140 -4.70 -4.14 -18.33
C SER A 140 -5.83 -4.29 -19.34
N PRO A 141 -5.82 -5.40 -20.11
CA PRO A 141 -6.97 -5.78 -20.92
C PRO A 141 -8.22 -5.93 -20.06
N GLY A 142 -9.36 -5.46 -20.56
CA GLY A 142 -10.66 -5.63 -19.90
C GLY A 142 -10.89 -4.74 -18.66
N GLY A 143 -9.98 -3.81 -18.34
CA GLY A 143 -10.09 -2.90 -17.21
C GLY A 143 -9.26 -3.33 -15.99
N ALA A 144 -8.87 -2.35 -15.17
CA ALA A 144 -7.93 -2.58 -14.08
C ALA A 144 -8.50 -3.53 -12.99
N GLY A 145 -9.74 -3.29 -12.56
CA GLY A 145 -10.38 -4.07 -11.49
C GLY A 145 -10.63 -5.53 -11.86
N ALA A 146 -11.31 -5.78 -12.99
CA ALA A 146 -11.61 -7.14 -13.44
C ALA A 146 -10.34 -7.98 -13.68
N TYR A 147 -9.31 -7.38 -14.29
CA TYR A 147 -8.04 -8.06 -14.51
C TYR A 147 -7.31 -8.35 -13.19
N LEU A 148 -7.30 -7.40 -12.25
CA LEU A 148 -6.68 -7.62 -10.95
C LEU A 148 -7.38 -8.74 -10.19
N ASN A 149 -8.72 -8.75 -10.14
CA ASN A 149 -9.49 -9.79 -9.47
C ASN A 149 -9.19 -11.19 -10.05
N ASP A 150 -9.14 -11.33 -11.38
CA ASP A 150 -8.81 -12.61 -12.02
C ASP A 150 -7.37 -13.05 -11.74
N VAL A 151 -6.38 -12.17 -11.95
CA VAL A 151 -4.97 -12.52 -11.76
C VAL A 151 -4.65 -12.81 -10.29
N ALA A 152 -5.14 -11.98 -9.37
CA ALA A 152 -4.88 -12.16 -7.95
C ALA A 152 -5.55 -13.44 -7.42
N GLY A 153 -6.78 -13.75 -7.86
CA GLY A 153 -7.44 -15.02 -7.56
C GLY A 153 -6.63 -16.23 -8.02
N ARG A 154 -6.12 -16.23 -9.27
CA ARG A 154 -5.28 -17.32 -9.79
C ARG A 154 -3.97 -17.49 -9.01
N ILE A 155 -3.38 -16.40 -8.53
CA ILE A 155 -2.18 -16.44 -7.69
C ILE A 155 -2.50 -17.10 -6.36
N LEU A 156 -3.61 -16.74 -5.71
CA LEU A 156 -4.04 -17.39 -4.46
C LEU A 156 -4.31 -18.87 -4.65
N ASP A 157 -5.03 -19.25 -5.71
CA ASP A 157 -5.29 -20.65 -6.05
C ASP A 157 -3.98 -21.46 -6.19
N ALA A 158 -2.93 -20.84 -6.77
CA ALA A 158 -1.62 -21.47 -6.93
C ALA A 158 -0.85 -21.59 -5.61
N VAL A 159 -0.83 -20.53 -4.80
CA VAL A 159 -0.15 -20.53 -3.48
C VAL A 159 -0.76 -21.57 -2.54
N ASP A 160 -2.09 -21.70 -2.54
CA ASP A 160 -2.81 -22.68 -1.72
C ASP A 160 -2.57 -24.13 -2.14
N SER A 161 -2.19 -24.35 -3.40
CA SER A 161 -1.93 -25.68 -3.95
C SER A 161 -0.55 -26.23 -3.61
N GLU A 162 0.37 -25.40 -3.10
CA GLU A 162 1.67 -25.86 -2.64
C GLU A 162 1.56 -26.47 -1.23
N PRO A 163 2.03 -27.71 -1.02
CA PRO A 163 2.02 -28.31 0.31
C PRO A 163 2.88 -27.48 1.26
N SER A 164 2.32 -27.13 2.42
CA SER A 164 3.03 -26.45 3.50
C SER A 164 4.28 -27.27 3.86
N GLY A 165 5.46 -26.76 3.49
CA GLY A 165 6.75 -27.40 3.74
C GLY A 165 7.12 -27.44 5.22
#